data_AF-A0A8T2IFK5-F1
#
_entry.id   AF-A0A8T2IFK5-F1
#
_cell.length_a   1.000
_cell.length_b   1.000
_cell.length_c   1.000
_cell.angle_alpha   90.00
_cell.angle_beta   90.00
_cell.angle_gamma   90.00
#
_symmetry.space_group_name_H-M   'P 1'
#
loop_
_entity.id
_entity.type
_entity.pdbx_description
1 polymer ?
#
loop_
_entity_poly.entity_id
_entity_poly.type
_entity_poly.pdbx_seq_one_letter_code
_entity_poly.pdbx_strand_id
1 'polypeptide(L)'
;MAQGVVEYKDSFGVDPVTSQNVQYFLDRFYMSRISIRMLLNQHTLLFGGKVKVNPAHPKHIGSIDPVCNVVDVVKGNNRSFILCLVCRYIFLLR
;
A
#
# COMPACT_ATOMS: atom_id res chain seq x y z
N MET A 1 2.25 -14.16 -6.14
CA MET A 1 3.02 -14.51 -4.94
C MET A 1 2.21 -15.35 -3.95
N ALA A 2 0.99 -14.95 -3.58
CA ALA A 2 0.16 -15.70 -2.62
C ALA A 2 -0.08 -17.18 -3.03
N GLN A 3 -0.40 -17.45 -4.30
CA GLN A 3 -0.66 -18.81 -4.78
C GLN A 3 0.54 -19.76 -4.59
N GLY A 4 1.76 -19.32 -4.90
CA GLY A 4 2.96 -20.16 -4.73
C GLY A 4 3.28 -20.50 -3.27
N VAL A 5 2.87 -19.66 -2.32
CA VAL A 5 3.01 -19.96 -0.88
C VAL A 5 1.99 -21.01 -0.43
N VAL A 6 0.79 -21.01 -1.01
CA VAL A 6 -0.24 -22.03 -0.76
C VAL A 6 0.20 -23.37 -1.32
N GLU A 7 0.65 -23.42 -2.57
CA GLU A 7 1.16 -24.65 -3.20
C GLU A 7 2.37 -25.24 -2.46
N TYR A 8 3.28 -24.39 -1.97
CA TYR A 8 4.41 -24.82 -1.14
C TYR A 8 3.94 -25.46 0.18
N LYS A 9 2.98 -24.81 0.86
CA LYS A 9 2.39 -25.32 2.10
C LYS A 9 1.68 -26.66 1.90
N ASP A 10 0.93 -26.80 0.82
CA ASP A 10 0.17 -28.02 0.52
C ASP A 10 1.07 -29.20 0.11
N SER A 11 2.25 -28.92 -0.48
CA SER A 11 3.18 -29.93 -0.97
C SER A 11 4.21 -30.39 0.08
N PHE A 12 4.68 -29.49 0.94
CA PHE A 12 5.79 -29.75 1.88
C PHE A 12 5.40 -29.65 3.36
N GLY A 13 4.16 -29.24 3.67
CA GLY A 13 3.72 -28.98 5.03
C GLY A 13 4.24 -27.64 5.59
N VAL A 14 3.96 -27.38 6.86
CA VAL A 14 4.32 -26.11 7.53
C VAL A 14 5.29 -26.40 8.66
N ASP A 15 6.56 -26.05 8.49
CA ASP A 15 7.51 -26.01 9.59
C ASP A 15 7.61 -24.59 10.18
N PRO A 16 7.79 -24.44 11.49
CA PRO A 16 7.77 -23.14 12.16
C PRO A 16 8.92 -22.22 11.72
N VAL A 17 10.05 -22.77 11.28
CA VAL A 17 11.23 -22.00 10.85
C VAL A 17 11.00 -21.39 9.47
N THR A 18 10.57 -22.18 8.50
CA THR A 18 10.22 -21.71 7.16
C THR A 18 9.03 -20.77 7.19
N SER A 19 8.04 -21.01 8.06
CA SER A 19 6.92 -20.07 8.24
C SER A 19 7.38 -18.68 8.62
N GLN A 20 8.33 -18.58 9.57
CA GLN A 20 8.91 -17.30 9.98
C GLN A 20 9.70 -16.64 8.85
N ASN A 21 10.48 -17.42 8.09
CA ASN A 21 11.24 -16.92 6.95
C ASN A 21 10.34 -16.43 5.80
N VAL A 22 9.27 -17.17 5.50
CA VAL A 22 8.27 -16.80 4.48
C VAL A 22 7.52 -15.54 4.91
N GLN A 23 7.09 -15.44 6.17
CA GLN A 23 6.44 -14.23 6.68
C GLN A 23 7.36 -13.00 6.54
N TYR A 24 8.61 -13.11 6.98
CA TYR A 24 9.61 -12.04 6.86
C TYR A 24 9.86 -11.62 5.40
N PHE A 25 9.95 -12.60 4.50
CA PHE A 25 10.10 -12.36 3.08
C PHE A 25 8.87 -11.66 2.49
N LEU A 26 7.67 -12.14 2.81
CA LEU A 26 6.42 -11.57 2.31
C LEU A 26 6.22 -10.14 2.80
N ASP A 27 6.53 -9.86 4.07
CA ASP A 27 6.45 -8.51 4.62
C ASP A 27 7.38 -7.56 3.86
N ARG A 28 8.65 -7.94 3.62
CA ARG A 28 9.59 -7.15 2.80
C ARG A 28 9.16 -7.01 1.36
N PHE A 29 8.69 -8.09 0.74
CA PHE A 29 8.27 -8.11 -0.65
C PHE A 29 7.06 -7.22 -0.90
N TYR A 30 6.02 -7.36 -0.07
CA TYR A 30 4.82 -6.53 -0.18
C TYR A 30 5.10 -5.08 0.19
N MET A 31 5.95 -4.82 1.18
CA MET A 31 6.42 -3.47 1.50
C MET A 31 7.13 -2.81 0.33
N SER A 32 8.09 -3.50 -0.30
CA SER A 32 8.80 -3.01 -1.48
C SER A 32 7.85 -2.76 -2.65
N ARG A 33 6.89 -3.66 -2.88
CA ARG A 33 5.88 -3.48 -3.93
C ARG A 33 4.97 -2.29 -3.68
N ILE A 34 4.55 -2.07 -2.43
CA ILE A 34 3.71 -0.92 -2.05
C ILE A 34 4.51 0.38 -2.23
N SER A 35 5.78 0.43 -1.81
CA SER A 35 6.60 1.63 -1.94
C SER A 35 6.89 2.00 -3.40
N ILE A 36 7.20 1.03 -4.26
CA ILE A 36 7.42 1.27 -5.70
C ILE A 36 6.15 1.81 -6.35
N ARG A 37 4.98 1.19 -6.07
CA ARG A 37 3.70 1.68 -6.61
C ARG A 37 3.35 3.07 -6.10
N MET A 38 3.67 3.36 -4.84
CA MET A 38 3.48 4.68 -4.25
C MET A 38 4.32 5.74 -5.00
N LEU A 39 5.61 5.50 -5.19
CA LEU A 39 6.50 6.42 -5.91
C LEU A 39 6.05 6.65 -7.36
N LEU A 40 5.70 5.57 -8.08
CA LEU A 40 5.21 5.67 -9.45
C LEU A 40 3.89 6.45 -9.54
N ASN A 41 2.93 6.16 -8.67
CA ASN A 41 1.65 6.86 -8.64
C ASN A 41 1.84 8.35 -8.34
N GLN A 42 2.73 8.69 -7.41
CA GLN A 42 3.05 10.09 -7.12
C GLN A 42 3.66 10.79 -8.32
N HIS A 43 4.63 10.18 -8.98
CA HIS A 43 5.26 10.75 -10.15
C HIS A 43 4.26 10.94 -11.31
N THR A 44 3.44 9.94 -11.60
CA THR A 44 2.42 10.04 -12.65
C THR A 44 1.32 11.06 -12.33
N LEU A 45 0.88 11.17 -11.08
CA LEU A 45 -0.16 12.14 -10.72
C LEU A 45 0.35 13.58 -10.68
N LEU A 46 1.60 13.79 -10.27
CA LEU A 46 2.19 15.14 -10.21
C LEU A 46 2.70 15.62 -11.58
N PHE A 47 3.27 14.73 -12.40
CA PHE A 47 3.97 15.09 -13.63
C PHE A 47 3.35 14.52 -14.92
N GLY A 48 2.36 13.63 -14.82
CA GLY A 48 1.70 12.98 -15.98
C GLY A 48 0.70 13.85 -16.75
N GLY A 49 0.67 15.16 -16.51
CA GLY A 49 0.14 16.16 -17.43
C GLY A 49 -1.38 16.27 -17.61
N LYS A 50 -2.21 15.38 -17.07
CA LYS A 50 -3.66 15.44 -17.32
C LYS A 50 -4.48 16.14 -16.26
N VAL A 51 -3.94 16.38 -15.07
CA VAL A 51 -4.78 16.90 -13.98
C VAL A 51 -3.96 17.66 -12.93
N LYS A 52 -3.85 18.99 -13.04
CA LYS A 52 -3.26 19.84 -11.98
C LYS A 52 -4.05 19.77 -10.65
N VAL A 53 -5.29 19.29 -10.70
CA VAL A 53 -6.26 19.22 -9.59
C VAL A 53 -7.21 18.07 -9.91
N ASN A 54 -7.07 16.90 -9.25
CA ASN A 54 -7.92 15.74 -9.54
C ASN A 54 -9.40 16.19 -9.47
N PRO A 55 -10.23 16.13 -10.54
CA PRO A 55 -11.58 16.72 -10.50
C PRO A 55 -12.48 16.07 -9.45
N ALA A 56 -12.11 14.88 -8.96
CA ALA A 56 -12.72 14.23 -7.81
C ALA A 56 -12.22 14.75 -6.45
N HIS A 57 -10.95 15.18 -6.33
CA HIS A 57 -10.33 15.63 -5.09
C HIS A 57 -9.25 16.72 -5.31
N PRO A 58 -9.66 18.00 -5.32
CA PRO A 58 -8.75 19.12 -5.56
C PRO A 58 -7.62 19.33 -4.54
N LYS A 59 -7.77 18.76 -3.35
CA LYS A 59 -6.86 18.98 -2.21
C LYS A 59 -5.79 17.89 -2.05
N HIS A 60 -5.75 16.89 -2.92
CA HIS A 60 -4.77 15.80 -2.81
C HIS A 60 -3.46 16.15 -3.51
N ILE A 61 -2.34 15.89 -2.83
CA ILE A 61 -0.99 16.00 -3.40
C ILE A 61 -0.65 14.62 -3.97
N GLY A 62 -0.93 14.47 -5.26
CA GLY A 62 -0.91 13.17 -5.94
C GLY A 62 -1.92 12.21 -5.31
N SER A 63 -1.44 11.14 -4.68
CA SER A 63 -2.28 10.16 -3.98
C SER A 63 -2.46 10.45 -2.47
N ILE A 64 -1.78 11.47 -1.91
CA ILE A 64 -1.81 11.80 -0.47
C ILE A 64 -2.88 12.86 -0.18
N ASP A 65 -3.70 12.59 0.83
CA ASP A 65 -4.62 13.56 1.42
C ASP A 65 -4.00 14.24 2.66
N PRO A 66 -3.69 15.55 2.61
CA PRO A 66 -3.15 16.26 3.77
C PRO A 66 -4.17 16.43 4.91
N VAL A 67 -5.48 16.29 4.65
CA VAL A 67 -6.55 16.40 5.65
C VAL A 67 -7.41 15.14 5.64
N CYS A 68 -6.75 13.98 5.73
CA CYS A 68 -7.41 12.68 5.76
C CYS A 68 -8.28 12.54 7.03
N ASN A 69 -9.61 12.57 6.88
CA ASN A 69 -10.54 12.21 7.95
C ASN A 69 -10.71 10.68 8.03
N VAL A 70 -10.15 10.08 9.08
CA VAL A 70 -10.19 8.63 9.31
C VAL A 70 -11.63 8.09 9.39
N VAL A 71 -12.57 8.90 9.91
CA VAL A 71 -13.98 8.48 10.04
C VAL A 71 -14.65 8.33 8.67
N ASP A 72 -14.37 9.25 7.74
CA ASP A 72 -14.92 9.19 6.37
C ASP A 72 -14.27 8.08 5.54
N VAL A 73 -12.99 7.81 5.81
CA VAL A 73 -12.28 6.66 5.25
C VAL A 73 -12.97 5.38 5.71
N VAL A 74 -13.13 5.16 7.02
CA VAL A 74 -13.81 3.98 7.59
C VAL A 74 -15.24 3.80 7.05
N LYS A 75 -15.97 4.89 6.83
CA LYS A 75 -17.32 4.89 6.23
C LYS A 75 -17.34 4.62 4.72
N GLY A 76 -16.18 4.51 4.06
CA GLY A 76 -16.06 4.18 2.63
C GLY A 76 -16.21 5.37 1.69
N ASN A 77 -16.29 6.60 2.21
CA ASN A 77 -16.50 7.80 1.40
C ASN A 77 -15.22 8.28 0.69
N ASN A 78 -14.04 7.78 1.07
CA ASN A 78 -12.76 8.17 0.48
C ASN A 78 -11.93 6.97 0.00
N ARG A 79 -11.60 6.97 -1.29
CA ARG A 79 -10.77 5.91 -1.94
C ARG A 79 -9.29 5.95 -1.58
N SER A 80 -8.82 6.96 -0.82
CA SER A 80 -7.42 7.06 -0.35
C SER A 80 -7.09 6.17 0.86
N PHE A 81 -7.98 5.22 1.17
CA PHE A 81 -7.95 4.32 2.33
C PHE A 81 -6.58 3.64 2.56
N ILE A 82 -5.97 3.11 1.50
CA ILE A 82 -4.70 2.39 1.61
C ILE A 82 -3.55 3.35 1.91
N LEU A 83 -3.57 4.56 1.37
CA LEU A 83 -2.40 5.44 1.45
C LEU A 83 -2.33 6.25 2.74
N CYS A 84 -3.48 6.64 3.31
CA CYS A 84 -3.53 7.32 4.60
C CYS A 84 -3.00 6.40 5.73
N LEU A 85 -3.29 5.09 5.65
CA LEU A 85 -2.75 4.10 6.59
C LEU A 85 -1.28 3.77 6.31
N VAL A 86 -0.90 3.50 5.06
CA VAL A 86 0.48 3.17 4.67
C VAL A 86 1.43 4.31 5.02
N CYS A 87 1.11 5.57 4.72
CA CYS A 87 2.00 6.69 5.02
C CYS A 87 2.19 6.88 6.53
N ARG A 88 1.14 6.64 7.33
CA ARG A 88 1.20 6.76 8.79
C ARG A 88 1.86 5.56 9.47
N TYR A 89 1.75 4.35 8.92
CA TYR A 89 2.39 3.15 9.47
C TYR A 89 3.85 2.99 9.03
N ILE A 90 4.22 3.41 7.82
CA ILE A 90 5.57 3.21 7.26
C ILE A 90 6.52 4.37 7.54
N PHE A 91 6.00 5.59 7.63
CA PHE A 91 6.84 6.79 7.86
C PHE A 91 6.88 7.23 9.32
N LEU A 92 5.97 6.75 10.17
CA LEU A 92 5.78 7.25 11.54
C LEU A 92 6.05 6.19 12.63
N LEU A 93 6.31 4.93 12.25
CA LEU A 93 6.68 3.85 13.17
C LEU A 93 8.17 3.46 13.07
N ARG A 94 9.01 4.37 12.56
CA ARG A 94 10.47 4.30 12.66
C ARG A 94 11.05 5.67 12.98
#